data_AF-A0A6J5UNG4-F1
#
_entry.id   AF-A0A6J5UNG4-F1
#
_cell.length_a   1.000
_cell.length_b   1.000
_cell.length_c   1.000
_cell.angle_alpha   90.00
_cell.angle_beta   90.00
_cell.angle_gamma   90.00
#
_symmetry.space_group_name_H-M   'P 1'
#
loop_
_entity.id
_entity.type
_entity.pdbx_description
1 polymer ?
#
loop_
_entity_poly.entity_id
_entity_poly.type
_entity_poly.pdbx_seq_one_letter_code
_entity_poly.pdbx_strand_id
1 'polypeptide(L)'
;MFFMKSCGEFWGRTWNIQDIFTLAVILALHSLCAFVPFHFNWPAFWVAVTLYVVTGLGLTLCYHRSLTHRGLRLPNGSSTSLPIVVFCHFSPIEWVSNHRYHHQFTDTEKDPHSPIQSLWHSHIGWIFDTRRPRCERVYYMLWVDFPSWSGQW
;
A
#
# COMPACT_ATOMS: atom_id res chain seq x y z
N MET A 1 22.49 9.59 1.77
CA MET A 1 21.58 10.12 0.73
C MET A 1 21.95 9.46 -0.60
N PHE A 2 21.27 8.37 -0.97
CA PHE A 2 21.52 7.68 -2.25
C PHE A 2 20.86 8.51 -3.36
N PHE A 3 21.63 9.00 -4.32
CA PHE A 3 21.10 9.67 -5.50
C PHE A 3 20.35 8.66 -6.37
N MET A 4 19.02 8.68 -6.33
CA MET A 4 18.18 7.90 -7.24
C MET A 4 18.25 8.55 -8.63
N LYS A 5 19.11 8.02 -9.51
CA LYS A 5 19.20 8.49 -10.90
C LYS A 5 17.87 8.27 -11.62
N SER A 6 17.40 9.30 -12.34
CA SER A 6 16.27 9.17 -13.27
C SER A 6 16.66 8.29 -14.45
N CYS A 7 15.75 7.44 -14.89
CA CYS A 7 15.96 6.42 -15.94
C CYS A 7 15.05 6.63 -17.17
N GLY A 8 14.16 7.64 -17.14
CA GLY A 8 13.33 8.03 -18.29
C GLY A 8 12.04 8.73 -17.87
N GLU A 9 11.24 9.17 -18.84
CA GLU A 9 9.87 9.65 -18.64
C GLU A 9 8.87 8.59 -19.10
N PHE A 10 7.93 8.24 -18.22
CA PHE A 10 6.87 7.29 -18.51
C PHE A 10 5.58 7.72 -17.77
N TRP A 11 4.45 7.73 -18.46
CA TRP A 11 3.16 8.20 -17.93
C TRP A 11 3.22 9.61 -17.30
N GLY A 12 3.84 10.56 -18.00
CA GLY A 12 3.84 11.98 -17.58
C GLY A 12 4.66 12.27 -16.33
N ARG A 13 5.39 11.30 -15.80
CA ARG A 13 6.38 11.50 -14.72
C ARG A 13 7.72 10.94 -15.13
N THR A 14 8.77 11.45 -14.53
CA THR A 14 10.07 10.80 -14.61
C THR A 14 10.03 9.52 -13.74
N TRP A 15 10.73 8.46 -14.13
CA TRP A 15 10.89 7.21 -13.38
C TRP A 15 12.33 7.06 -12.94
N ASN A 16 12.56 6.49 -11.76
CA ASN A 16 13.89 6.10 -11.32
C ASN A 16 14.07 4.58 -11.40
N ILE A 17 15.29 4.11 -11.09
CA ILE A 17 15.61 2.68 -11.18
C ILE A 17 14.80 1.81 -10.20
N GLN A 18 14.42 2.35 -9.04
CA GLN A 18 13.60 1.63 -8.07
C GLN A 18 12.18 1.45 -8.61
N ASP A 19 11.59 2.48 -9.21
CA ASP A 19 10.26 2.41 -9.84
C ASP A 19 10.23 1.32 -10.91
N ILE A 20 11.26 1.29 -11.78
CA ILE A 20 11.39 0.31 -12.86
C ILE A 20 11.57 -1.10 -12.29
N PHE A 21 12.44 -1.26 -11.30
CA PHE A 21 12.67 -2.54 -10.66
C PHE A 21 11.39 -3.09 -10.00
N THR A 22 10.67 -2.26 -9.23
CA THR A 22 9.39 -2.65 -8.61
C THR A 22 8.37 -3.03 -9.68
N LEU A 23 8.24 -2.25 -10.75
CA LEU A 23 7.34 -2.59 -11.86
C LEU A 23 7.71 -3.93 -12.50
N ALA A 24 8.99 -4.16 -12.78
CA ALA A 24 9.47 -5.40 -13.37
C ALA A 24 9.17 -6.62 -12.48
N VAL A 25 9.38 -6.51 -11.17
CA VAL A 25 9.06 -7.58 -10.20
C VAL A 25 7.57 -7.86 -10.17
N ILE A 26 6.72 -6.82 -10.12
CA ILE A 26 5.26 -6.99 -10.13
C ILE A 26 4.81 -7.68 -11.42
N LEU A 27 5.28 -7.23 -12.59
CA LEU A 27 4.93 -7.82 -13.87
C LEU A 27 5.41 -9.27 -13.99
N ALA A 28 6.61 -9.58 -13.51
CA ALA A 28 7.13 -10.94 -13.48
C ALA A 28 6.24 -11.86 -12.62
N LEU A 29 5.88 -11.44 -11.40
CA LEU A 29 4.98 -12.21 -10.54
C LEU A 29 3.58 -12.36 -11.15
N HIS A 30 3.02 -11.32 -11.77
CA HIS A 30 1.71 -11.39 -12.43
C HIS A 30 1.75 -12.27 -13.69
N SER A 31 2.87 -12.33 -14.41
CA SER A 31 3.01 -13.20 -15.57
C SER A 31 2.89 -14.69 -15.19
N LEU A 32 3.19 -15.05 -13.94
CA LEU A 32 2.99 -16.41 -13.43
C LEU A 32 1.50 -16.80 -13.41
N CYS A 33 0.57 -15.85 -13.35
CA CYS A 33 -0.86 -16.12 -13.42
C CYS A 33 -1.28 -16.75 -14.77
N ALA A 34 -0.50 -16.57 -15.84
CA ALA A 34 -0.75 -17.23 -17.12
C ALA A 34 -0.66 -18.78 -17.02
N PHE A 35 0.03 -19.31 -16.01
CA PHE A 35 0.17 -20.75 -15.80
C PHE A 35 -0.97 -21.37 -14.96
N VAL A 36 -1.90 -20.56 -14.44
CA VAL A 36 -3.02 -21.02 -13.61
C VAL A 36 -3.87 -22.11 -14.27
N PRO A 37 -4.25 -22.02 -15.57
CA PRO A 37 -5.06 -23.06 -16.20
C PRO A 37 -4.40 -24.44 -16.23
N PHE A 38 -3.06 -24.50 -16.19
CA PHE A 38 -2.29 -25.75 -16.26
C PHE A 38 -2.03 -26.39 -14.88
N HIS A 39 -2.28 -25.66 -13.79
CA HIS A 39 -1.97 -26.10 -12.42
C HIS A 39 -3.20 -26.01 -11.49
N PHE A 40 -4.39 -25.85 -12.05
CA PHE A 40 -5.62 -25.68 -11.29
C PHE A 40 -5.95 -26.94 -10.47
N ASN A 41 -6.27 -26.74 -9.19
CA ASN A 41 -6.85 -27.76 -8.33
C ASN A 41 -7.74 -27.10 -7.26
N TRP A 42 -8.75 -27.84 -6.81
CA TRP A 42 -9.73 -27.34 -5.84
C TRP A 42 -9.14 -26.91 -4.49
N PRO A 43 -8.17 -27.63 -3.89
CA PRO A 43 -7.50 -27.15 -2.68
C PRO A 43 -6.82 -25.79 -2.86
N ALA A 44 -6.05 -25.60 -3.94
CA ALA A 44 -5.39 -24.33 -4.23
C ALA A 44 -6.41 -23.20 -4.47
N PHE A 45 -7.52 -23.48 -5.13
CA PHE A 45 -8.62 -22.51 -5.29
C PHE A 45 -9.14 -22.02 -3.93
N TRP A 46 -9.45 -22.93 -3.00
CA TRP A 46 -9.95 -22.55 -1.69
C TRP A 46 -8.92 -21.84 -0.82
N VAL A 47 -7.64 -22.19 -0.94
CA VAL A 47 -6.54 -21.43 -0.33
C VAL A 47 -6.50 -20.01 -0.89
N ALA A 48 -6.60 -19.83 -2.21
CA ALA A 48 -6.60 -18.50 -2.83
C ALA A 48 -7.80 -17.66 -2.39
N VAL A 49 -9.00 -18.24 -2.35
CA VAL A 49 -10.22 -17.56 -1.84
C VAL A 49 -10.05 -17.17 -0.37
N THR A 50 -9.53 -18.08 0.46
CA THR A 50 -9.31 -17.81 1.90
C THR A 50 -8.32 -16.66 2.08
N LEU A 51 -7.18 -16.69 1.36
CA LEU A 51 -6.20 -15.61 1.40
C LEU A 51 -6.81 -14.29 0.92
N TYR A 52 -7.60 -14.29 -0.16
CA TYR A 52 -8.30 -13.09 -0.66
C TYR A 52 -9.20 -12.47 0.42
N VAL A 53 -10.04 -13.28 1.06
CA VAL A 53 -10.97 -12.81 2.10
C VAL A 53 -10.21 -12.32 3.35
N VAL A 54 -9.27 -13.10 3.85
CA VAL A 54 -8.49 -12.74 5.05
C VAL A 54 -7.68 -11.46 4.81
N THR A 55 -7.10 -11.29 3.63
CA THR A 55 -6.37 -10.07 3.26
C THR A 55 -7.29 -8.87 3.20
N GLY A 56 -8.42 -8.98 2.49
CA GLY A 56 -9.38 -7.89 2.35
C GLY A 56 -9.93 -7.44 3.70
N LEU A 57 -10.24 -8.40 4.59
CA LEU A 57 -10.67 -8.12 5.95
C LEU A 57 -9.56 -7.51 6.80
N GLY A 58 -8.33 -8.01 6.71
CA GLY A 58 -7.17 -7.46 7.42
C GLY A 58 -6.91 -5.99 7.05
N LEU A 59 -6.94 -5.65 5.76
CA LEU A 59 -6.82 -4.27 5.31
C LEU A 59 -7.98 -3.40 5.80
N THR A 60 -9.21 -3.89 5.67
CA THR A 60 -10.40 -3.10 5.98
C THR A 60 -10.58 -2.88 7.49
N LEU A 61 -10.40 -3.92 8.30
CA LEU A 61 -10.64 -3.86 9.74
C LEU A 61 -9.41 -3.34 10.48
N CYS A 62 -8.22 -3.88 10.19
CA CYS A 62 -7.01 -3.52 10.92
C CYS A 62 -6.39 -2.21 10.38
N TYR A 63 -5.99 -2.15 9.10
CA TYR A 63 -5.28 -0.98 8.57
C TYR A 63 -6.20 0.24 8.44
N HIS A 64 -7.38 0.05 7.86
CA HIS A 64 -8.29 1.14 7.55
C HIS A 64 -9.11 1.60 8.78
N ARG A 65 -9.95 0.74 9.35
CA ARG A 65 -10.87 1.15 10.43
C ARG A 65 -10.19 1.30 11.79
N SER A 66 -9.29 0.38 12.15
CA SER A 66 -8.63 0.40 13.46
C SER A 66 -7.44 1.36 13.48
N LEU A 67 -6.39 1.09 12.70
CA LEU A 67 -5.14 1.86 12.74
C LEU A 67 -5.30 3.26 12.16
N THR A 68 -5.98 3.39 11.01
CA THR A 68 -6.09 4.69 10.35
C THR A 68 -7.16 5.58 10.98
N HIS A 69 -8.41 5.12 11.00
CA HIS A 69 -9.54 5.96 11.42
C HIS A 69 -9.90 5.85 12.90
N ARG A 70 -9.33 4.89 13.63
CA ARG A 70 -9.66 4.61 15.05
C ARG A 70 -11.16 4.40 15.31
N GLY A 71 -11.93 4.02 14.27
CA GLY A 71 -13.38 3.76 14.33
C GLY A 71 -13.72 2.33 14.75
N LEU A 72 -12.71 1.47 14.92
CA LEU A 72 -12.84 0.10 15.42
C LEU A 72 -11.73 -0.15 16.44
N ARG A 73 -12.08 -0.61 17.64
CA ARG A 73 -11.11 -1.12 18.61
C ARG A 73 -11.09 -2.63 18.53
N LEU A 74 -9.96 -3.20 18.16
CA LEU A 74 -9.74 -4.63 18.14
C LEU A 74 -9.25 -5.12 19.52
N PRO A 75 -9.59 -6.34 19.97
CA PRO A 75 -9.06 -6.91 21.20
C PRO A 75 -7.53 -6.91 21.20
N ASN A 76 -6.92 -6.58 22.34
CA ASN A 76 -5.47 -6.49 22.52
C ASN A 76 -4.76 -7.72 21.91
N GLY A 77 -3.87 -7.49 20.93
CA GLY A 77 -3.10 -8.54 20.21
C GLY A 77 -3.60 -8.89 18.79
N SER A 78 -4.85 -8.61 18.45
CA SER A 78 -5.40 -8.86 17.10
C SER A 78 -5.17 -7.72 16.11
N SER A 79 -4.93 -6.51 16.63
CA SER A 79 -4.55 -5.33 15.83
C SER A 79 -3.20 -5.49 15.11
N THR A 80 -2.30 -6.32 15.64
CA THR A 80 -0.92 -6.47 15.14
C THR A 80 -0.70 -7.77 14.34
N SER A 81 -1.47 -8.84 14.59
CA SER A 81 -1.21 -10.19 14.05
C SER A 81 -1.87 -10.48 12.69
N LEU A 82 -3.13 -10.09 12.49
CA LEU A 82 -3.85 -10.21 11.20
C LEU A 82 -3.18 -9.44 10.04
N PRO A 83 -2.61 -8.23 10.26
CA PRO A 83 -1.90 -7.46 9.25
C PRO A 83 -0.73 -8.12 8.52
N ILE A 84 -0.03 -9.03 9.20
CA ILE A 84 1.31 -9.47 8.80
C ILE A 84 1.24 -10.52 7.68
N VAL A 85 0.10 -11.21 7.54
CA VAL A 85 0.06 -12.46 6.79
C VAL A 85 0.05 -12.25 5.27
N VAL A 86 -0.32 -11.09 4.71
CA VAL A 86 -0.56 -11.02 3.25
C VAL A 86 -0.20 -9.72 2.52
N PHE A 87 0.16 -8.61 3.19
CA PHE A 87 0.43 -7.35 2.47
C PHE A 87 1.93 -7.06 2.34
N CYS A 88 2.55 -7.58 1.27
CA CYS A 88 3.98 -7.42 1.00
C CYS A 88 4.41 -6.04 0.45
N HIS A 89 3.48 -5.10 0.23
CA HIS A 89 3.78 -3.86 -0.52
C HIS A 89 3.99 -2.61 0.33
N PHE A 90 3.41 -2.52 1.52
CA PHE A 90 3.54 -1.36 2.40
C PHE A 90 3.57 -1.79 3.86
N SER A 91 4.46 -1.19 4.64
CA SER A 91 4.40 -1.31 6.10
C SER A 91 3.09 -0.70 6.64
N PRO A 92 2.59 -1.13 7.81
CA PRO A 92 1.41 -0.53 8.43
C PRO A 92 1.50 0.99 8.58
N ILE A 93 2.68 1.51 8.93
CA ILE A 93 2.92 2.94 9.12
C ILE A 93 2.78 3.69 7.79
N GLU A 94 3.38 3.18 6.72
CA GLU A 94 3.28 3.81 5.40
C GLU A 94 1.85 3.81 4.87
N TRP A 95 1.12 2.70 5.04
CA TRP A 95 -0.27 2.61 4.60
C TRP A 95 -1.14 3.62 5.32
N VAL A 96 -1.07 3.68 6.65
CA VAL A 96 -1.88 4.60 7.45
C VAL A 96 -1.53 6.05 7.10
N SER A 97 -0.24 6.35 7.01
CA SER A 97 0.26 7.68 6.66
C SER A 97 -0.27 8.13 5.29
N ASN A 98 -0.15 7.28 4.27
CA ASN A 98 -0.63 7.58 2.93
C ASN A 98 -2.15 7.74 2.88
N HIS A 99 -2.89 6.90 3.61
CA HIS A 99 -4.35 6.95 3.64
C HIS A 99 -4.85 8.23 4.33
N ARG A 100 -4.27 8.62 5.46
CA ARG A 100 -4.63 9.89 6.13
C ARG A 100 -4.31 11.10 5.26
N TYR A 101 -3.15 11.08 4.60
CA TYR A 101 -2.73 12.16 3.71
C TYR A 101 -3.66 12.28 2.49
N HIS A 102 -4.11 11.15 1.93
CA HIS A 102 -5.19 11.12 0.94
C HIS A 102 -6.46 11.78 1.48
N HIS A 103 -6.99 11.33 2.62
CA HIS A 103 -8.22 11.92 3.21
C HIS A 103 -8.10 13.43 3.43
N GLN A 104 -6.94 13.91 3.90
CA GLN A 104 -6.69 15.33 4.14
C GLN A 104 -6.65 16.18 2.86
N PHE A 105 -6.19 15.60 1.75
CA PHE A 105 -5.93 16.31 0.50
C PHE A 105 -6.70 15.74 -0.70
N THR A 106 -7.78 15.01 -0.44
CA THR A 106 -8.58 14.26 -1.43
C THR A 106 -8.83 15.09 -2.69
N ASP A 107 -8.59 14.48 -3.85
CA ASP A 107 -8.83 15.08 -5.17
C ASP A 107 -8.06 16.39 -5.43
N THR A 108 -6.95 16.61 -4.74
CA THR A 108 -6.02 17.71 -5.01
C THR A 108 -4.68 17.20 -5.55
N GLU A 109 -3.81 18.10 -6.00
CA GLU A 109 -2.45 17.75 -6.46
C GLU A 109 -1.59 17.09 -5.38
N LYS A 110 -1.92 17.37 -4.11
CA LYS A 110 -1.25 16.79 -2.95
C LYS A 110 -1.68 15.34 -2.72
N ASP A 111 -2.86 14.93 -3.14
CA ASP A 111 -3.30 13.54 -2.96
C ASP A 111 -2.38 12.57 -3.74
N PRO A 112 -1.76 11.60 -3.06
CA PRO A 112 -0.79 10.66 -3.65
C PRO A 112 -1.38 9.86 -4.82
N HIS A 113 -2.67 9.53 -4.74
CA HIS A 113 -3.38 8.75 -5.74
C HIS A 113 -4.58 9.50 -6.31
N SER A 114 -4.43 10.82 -6.43
CA SER A 114 -5.47 11.72 -6.93
C SER A 114 -5.96 11.31 -8.32
N PRO A 115 -7.28 11.20 -8.55
CA PRO A 115 -7.85 10.91 -9.87
C PRO A 115 -7.63 12.06 -10.87
N ILE A 116 -7.33 13.27 -10.40
CA ILE A 116 -7.09 14.44 -11.26
C ILE A 116 -5.84 14.28 -12.13
N GLN A 117 -4.86 13.46 -11.70
CA GLN A 117 -3.64 13.24 -12.46
C GLN A 117 -3.91 12.36 -13.69
N SER A 118 -4.57 11.22 -13.48
CA SER A 118 -5.16 10.37 -14.53
C SER A 118 -5.80 9.13 -13.91
N LEU A 119 -6.69 8.47 -14.66
CA LEU A 119 -7.26 7.17 -14.30
C LEU A 119 -6.19 6.13 -13.96
N TRP A 120 -5.12 6.06 -14.77
CA TRP A 120 -4.05 5.08 -14.58
C TRP A 120 -3.18 5.39 -13.38
N HIS A 121 -2.95 6.68 -13.10
CA HIS A 121 -2.21 7.11 -11.91
C HIS A 121 -2.95 6.74 -10.64
N SER A 122 -4.23 7.10 -10.51
CA SER A 122 -5.03 6.80 -9.32
C SER A 122 -5.26 5.30 -9.14
N HIS A 123 -5.33 4.54 -10.24
CA HIS A 123 -5.51 3.09 -10.17
C HIS A 123 -4.25 2.34 -9.71
N ILE A 124 -3.10 2.59 -10.34
CA ILE A 124 -1.87 1.82 -10.07
C ILE A 124 -0.57 2.63 -10.14
N GLY A 125 -0.54 3.72 -10.91
CA GLY A 125 0.69 4.49 -11.17
C GLY A 125 1.34 5.06 -9.91
N TRP A 126 0.53 5.47 -8.93
CA TRP A 126 0.99 6.05 -7.67
C TRP A 126 1.84 5.12 -6.80
N ILE A 127 1.62 3.80 -6.89
CA ILE A 127 2.36 2.79 -6.11
C ILE A 127 3.85 2.82 -6.46
N PHE A 128 4.14 3.10 -7.73
CA PHE A 128 5.49 3.15 -8.27
C PHE A 128 6.16 4.51 -8.11
N ASP A 129 5.51 5.54 -7.57
CA ASP A 129 6.16 6.83 -7.35
C ASP A 129 6.98 6.78 -6.05
N THR A 130 8.23 6.31 -6.18
CA THR A 130 9.14 6.22 -5.02
C THR A 130 9.76 7.56 -4.65
N ARG A 131 9.54 8.63 -5.44
CA ARG A 131 10.15 9.95 -5.23
C ARG A 131 9.32 10.90 -4.41
N ARG A 132 7.99 10.81 -4.45
CA ARG A 132 7.17 11.51 -3.46
C ARG A 132 7.56 10.94 -2.10
N PRO A 133 8.12 11.74 -1.18
CA PRO A 133 8.75 11.22 0.02
C PRO A 133 7.71 10.49 0.87
N ARG A 134 7.72 9.15 0.80
CA ARG A 134 7.09 8.27 1.80
C ARG A 134 7.45 8.73 3.21
N CYS A 135 8.68 9.20 3.37
CA CYS A 135 9.24 9.72 4.61
C CYS A 135 8.56 11.00 5.13
N GLU A 136 8.21 11.98 4.28
CA GLU A 136 7.61 13.24 4.75
C GLU A 136 6.17 13.04 5.25
N ARG A 137 5.42 12.15 4.60
CA ARG A 137 4.10 11.71 5.08
C ARG A 137 4.20 10.93 6.39
N VAL A 138 5.21 10.05 6.52
CA VAL A 138 5.47 9.29 7.75
C VAL A 138 5.89 10.24 8.87
N TYR A 139 6.78 11.21 8.63
CA TYR A 139 7.16 12.24 9.60
C TYR A 139 5.98 13.12 10.01
N TYR A 140 5.11 13.55 9.10
CA TYR A 140 3.90 14.30 9.45
C TYR A 140 3.01 13.49 10.42
N MET A 141 2.85 12.20 10.16
CA MET A 141 2.09 11.30 11.04
C MET A 141 2.80 11.03 12.37
N LEU A 142 4.11 10.82 12.36
CA LEU A 142 4.92 10.68 13.58
C LEU A 142 4.83 11.95 14.44
N TRP A 143 4.85 13.15 13.86
CA TRP A 143 4.81 14.41 14.63
C TRP A 143 3.42 14.78 15.15
N VAL A 144 2.34 14.47 14.42
CA VAL A 144 0.97 14.82 14.83
C VAL A 144 0.38 13.78 15.80
N ASP A 145 0.76 12.50 15.67
CA ASP A 145 0.08 11.40 16.37
C ASP A 145 0.96 10.53 17.29
N PHE A 146 2.30 10.68 17.34
CA PHE A 146 3.17 9.87 18.23
C PHE A 146 2.67 9.78 19.68
N PRO A 147 2.24 10.90 20.32
CA PRO A 147 1.82 10.87 21.72
C PRO A 147 0.60 9.97 21.97
N SER A 148 -0.19 9.68 20.93
CA SER A 148 -1.37 8.80 21.01
C SER A 148 -1.05 7.32 20.77
N TRP A 149 0.17 7.00 20.32
CA TRP A 149 0.63 5.63 20.03
C TRP A 149 1.28 4.93 21.22
N SER A 150 1.77 5.67 22.22
CA SER A 150 2.52 5.12 23.36
C SER A 150 1.70 4.29 24.36
N GLY A 151 0.38 4.15 24.15
CA GLY A 151 -0.52 3.40 25.04
C GLY A 151 -1.44 2.40 24.34
N GLN A 152 -1.18 2.05 23.09
CA GLN A 152 -2.05 1.16 22.28
C GLN A 152 -1.34 -0.09 21.73
N TRP A 153 -0.18 -0.42 22.31
CA TRP A 153 0.57 -1.65 22.08
C TRP A 153 0.43 -2.61 23.24
#